data_AF-A0A539D460-F1
#
_entry.id   AF-A0A539D460-F1
#
_cell.length_a   1.000
_cell.length_b   1.000
_cell.length_c   1.000
_cell.angle_alpha   90.00
_cell.angle_beta   90.00
_cell.angle_gamma   90.00
#
_symmetry.space_group_name_H-M   'P 1'
#
loop_
_entity.id
_entity.type
_entity.pdbx_description
1 polymer ?
#
loop_
_entity_poly.entity_id
_entity_poly.type
_entity_poly.pdbx_seq_one_letter_code
_entity_poly.pdbx_strand_id
1 'polypeptide(L)'
;AEADESNSSVDYGGLPDRDGRVTLDACIMGWNGDIGAVCALEDVVHAVSVARRVMERTPHTMLVGEGARTFALEQGFEPTNLLTPRAEAAWREWLKTADYAPRPNSENTDWGSQGPAMRPAGDRRGPAHGRRLHHLGDGLQDARPGRRQPDHRRRPVCR
;
A
#
# COMPACT_ATOMS: atom_id res chain seq x y z
N ALA A 1 17.07 -11.46 -4.99
CA ALA A 1 16.43 -10.13 -4.98
C ALA A 1 16.34 -9.62 -3.55
N GLU A 2 15.55 -10.24 -2.67
CA GLU A 2 15.40 -9.81 -1.25
C GLU A 2 16.67 -9.94 -0.39
N ALA A 3 17.49 -10.97 -0.62
CA ALA A 3 18.74 -11.19 0.13
C ALA A 3 19.98 -10.57 -0.53
N ASP A 4 19.82 -9.81 -1.61
CA ASP A 4 20.94 -9.22 -2.34
C ASP A 4 21.29 -7.84 -1.77
N GLU A 5 22.34 -7.80 -0.96
CA GLU A 5 22.85 -6.57 -0.32
C GLU A 5 23.22 -5.45 -1.31
N SER A 6 23.48 -5.79 -2.58
CA SER A 6 23.80 -4.77 -3.58
C SER A 6 22.57 -3.93 -3.97
N ASN A 7 21.37 -4.44 -3.72
CA ASN A 7 20.09 -3.82 -4.04
C ASN A 7 19.52 -3.02 -2.87
N SER A 8 19.77 -1.71 -2.87
CA SER A 8 19.26 -0.80 -1.83
C SER A 8 17.75 -0.51 -1.89
N SER A 9 17.02 -1.10 -2.85
CA SER A 9 15.59 -0.84 -3.06
C SER A 9 14.66 -1.95 -2.56
N VAL A 10 15.19 -3.13 -2.20
CA VAL A 10 14.39 -4.28 -1.76
C VAL A 10 15.10 -4.98 -0.60
N ASP A 11 14.44 -5.02 0.55
CA ASP A 11 14.80 -5.80 1.74
C ASP A 11 16.24 -5.61 2.27
N TYR A 12 17.10 -6.64 2.17
CA TYR A 12 18.40 -6.64 2.82
C TYR A 12 19.34 -5.61 2.18
N GLY A 13 19.80 -4.64 2.98
CA GLY A 13 20.54 -3.48 2.46
C GLY A 13 19.66 -2.33 1.99
N GLY A 14 18.35 -2.38 2.27
CA GLY A 14 17.43 -1.27 2.12
C GLY A 14 17.88 -0.03 2.90
N LEU A 15 17.59 1.15 2.34
CA LEU A 15 17.89 2.41 3.03
C LEU A 15 16.97 2.55 4.25
N PRO A 16 17.52 2.95 5.41
CA PRO A 16 16.72 3.16 6.60
C PRO A 16 15.83 4.40 6.47
N ASP A 17 14.84 4.46 7.35
CA ASP A 17 14.08 5.66 7.62
C ASP A 17 14.96 6.77 8.24
N ARG A 18 14.34 7.92 8.51
CA ARG A 18 15.03 9.08 9.11
C ARG A 18 15.72 8.74 10.45
N ASP A 19 15.17 7.79 11.20
CA ASP A 19 15.57 7.42 12.54
C ASP A 19 16.60 6.26 12.51
N GLY A 20 16.99 5.80 11.31
CA GLY A 20 17.99 4.76 11.11
C GLY A 20 17.41 3.34 11.13
N ARG A 21 16.08 3.19 11.09
CA ARG A 21 15.42 1.89 11.10
C ARG A 21 15.11 1.43 9.70
N VAL A 22 15.43 0.17 9.40
CA VAL A 22 15.07 -0.44 8.13
C VAL A 22 13.74 -1.17 8.30
N THR A 23 12.71 -0.66 7.65
CA THR A 23 11.36 -1.21 7.67
C THR A 23 10.95 -1.66 6.28
N LEU A 24 10.36 -2.84 6.17
CA LEU A 24 10.00 -3.46 4.91
C LEU A 24 8.49 -3.58 4.73
N ASP A 25 8.04 -3.34 3.50
CA ASP A 25 6.66 -3.48 3.08
C ASP A 25 6.60 -4.54 1.97
N ALA A 26 5.70 -5.51 2.09
CA ALA A 26 5.50 -6.52 1.08
C ALA A 26 4.04 -6.95 0.98
N CYS A 27 3.58 -7.26 -0.23
CA CYS A 27 2.26 -7.82 -0.47
C CYS A 27 2.33 -8.95 -1.49
N ILE A 28 1.40 -9.89 -1.36
CA ILE A 28 1.20 -11.00 -2.27
C ILE A 28 -0.29 -11.18 -2.55
N MET A 29 -0.62 -11.46 -3.81
CA MET A 29 -1.98 -11.75 -4.28
C MET A 29 -1.99 -13.10 -5.01
N GLY A 30 -2.86 -14.00 -4.56
CA GLY A 30 -3.15 -15.26 -5.19
C GLY A 30 -4.11 -15.10 -6.36
N TRP A 31 -4.10 -16.08 -7.27
CA TRP A 31 -4.99 -16.12 -8.44
C TRP A 31 -6.47 -16.25 -8.07
N ASN A 32 -6.76 -16.81 -6.89
CA ASN A 32 -8.09 -17.03 -6.33
C ASN A 32 -8.63 -15.81 -5.54
N GLY A 33 -7.88 -14.71 -5.50
CA GLY A 33 -8.25 -13.49 -4.77
C GLY A 33 -7.79 -13.46 -3.31
N ASP A 34 -7.02 -14.45 -2.85
CA ASP A 34 -6.39 -14.39 -1.53
C ASP A 34 -5.27 -13.34 -1.52
N ILE A 35 -5.14 -12.61 -0.41
CA ILE A 35 -4.17 -11.51 -0.28
C ILE A 35 -3.51 -11.60 1.09
N GLY A 36 -2.20 -11.37 1.13
CA GLY A 36 -1.45 -11.14 2.36
C GLY A 36 -0.50 -9.96 2.21
N ALA A 37 -0.36 -9.18 3.26
CA ALA A 37 0.52 -8.02 3.28
C ALA A 37 1.14 -7.81 4.67
N VAL A 38 2.34 -7.25 4.67
CA VAL A 38 3.02 -6.72 5.84
C VAL A 38 3.49 -5.30 5.53
N CYS A 39 3.38 -4.42 6.52
CA CYS A 39 3.95 -3.08 6.44
C CYS A 39 4.78 -2.77 7.68
N ALA A 40 5.75 -1.88 7.55
CA ALA A 40 6.66 -1.49 8.60
C ALA A 40 7.29 -2.70 9.31
N LEU A 41 7.60 -3.77 8.57
CA LEU A 41 8.17 -5.00 9.13
C LEU A 41 9.65 -4.77 9.41
N GLU A 42 10.05 -5.00 10.66
CA GLU A 42 11.45 -4.90 11.11
C GLU A 42 12.04 -6.29 11.35
N ASP A 43 13.37 -6.37 11.28
CA ASP A 43 14.19 -7.53 11.63
C ASP A 43 13.95 -8.82 10.82
N VAL A 44 13.33 -8.78 9.64
CA VAL A 44 13.08 -10.01 8.84
C VAL A 44 13.46 -9.76 7.39
N VAL A 45 14.39 -10.57 6.86
CA VAL A 45 14.92 -10.40 5.50
C VAL A 45 13.86 -10.64 4.42
N HIS A 46 12.99 -11.64 4.60
CA HIS A 46 12.07 -12.10 3.56
C HIS A 46 10.64 -11.62 3.81
N ALA A 47 10.40 -10.33 3.59
CA ALA A 47 9.10 -9.70 3.87
C ALA A 47 7.95 -10.36 3.08
N VAL A 48 8.16 -10.74 1.81
CA VAL A 48 7.13 -11.44 1.02
C VAL A 48 6.76 -12.80 1.60
N SER A 49 7.71 -13.48 2.24
CA SER A 49 7.46 -14.77 2.88
C SER A 49 6.58 -14.61 4.11
N VAL A 50 6.75 -13.51 4.86
CA VAL A 50 5.85 -13.17 5.98
C VAL A 50 4.47 -12.80 5.45
N ALA A 51 4.37 -11.97 4.40
CA ALA A 51 3.10 -11.62 3.75
C ALA A 51 2.34 -12.89 3.29
N ARG A 52 3.05 -13.88 2.75
CA ARG A 52 2.48 -15.18 2.41
C ARG A 52 1.96 -15.94 3.63
N ARG A 53 2.66 -15.90 4.77
CA ARG A 53 2.15 -16.49 6.02
C ARG A 53 0.91 -15.76 6.54
N VAL A 54 0.81 -14.44 6.38
CA VAL A 54 -0.41 -13.70 6.72
C VAL A 54 -1.59 -14.23 5.92
N MET A 55 -1.42 -14.38 4.60
CA MET A 55 -2.43 -14.94 3.69
C MET A 55 -2.85 -16.37 4.06
N GLU A 56 -1.88 -17.24 4.36
CA GLU A 56 -2.14 -18.68 4.54
C GLU A 56 -2.55 -19.07 5.98
N ARG A 57 -2.13 -18.29 6.98
CA ARG A 57 -2.21 -18.70 8.41
C ARG A 57 -3.07 -17.79 9.26
N THR A 58 -3.63 -16.71 8.71
CA THR A 58 -4.48 -15.78 9.46
C THR A 58 -5.78 -15.50 8.69
N PRO A 59 -6.85 -15.05 9.38
CA PRO A 59 -8.04 -14.56 8.70
C PRO A 59 -7.90 -13.10 8.21
N HIS A 60 -6.72 -12.49 8.36
CA HIS A 60 -6.45 -11.09 8.06
C HIS A 60 -5.73 -10.93 6.73
N THR A 61 -5.89 -9.76 6.12
CA THR A 61 -5.20 -9.42 4.86
C THR A 61 -3.84 -8.75 5.10
N MET A 62 -3.71 -7.95 6.17
CA MET A 62 -2.53 -7.13 6.39
C MET A 62 -2.19 -7.04 7.88
N LEU A 63 -0.89 -7.15 8.20
CA LEU A 63 -0.33 -6.86 9.52
C LEU A 63 0.69 -5.72 9.40
N VAL A 64 0.90 -4.95 10.49
CA VAL A 64 1.77 -3.77 10.46
C VAL A 64 2.66 -3.71 11.70
N GLY A 65 3.90 -3.25 11.54
CA GLY A 65 4.81 -2.88 12.62
C GLY A 65 5.14 -4.04 13.56
N GLU A 66 5.11 -3.76 14.86
CA GLU A 66 5.39 -4.76 15.91
C GLU A 66 4.49 -6.00 15.83
N GLY A 67 3.22 -5.83 15.43
CA GLY A 67 2.30 -6.95 15.26
C GLY A 67 2.73 -7.88 14.12
N ALA A 68 3.23 -7.31 13.01
CA ALA A 68 3.79 -8.10 11.91
C ALA A 68 5.09 -8.80 12.32
N ARG A 69 5.96 -8.11 13.06
CA ARG A 69 7.22 -8.67 13.58
C ARG A 69 6.97 -9.83 14.53
N THR A 70 6.10 -9.66 15.52
CA THR A 70 5.73 -10.71 16.48
C THR A 70 5.18 -11.93 15.76
N PHE A 71 4.26 -11.72 14.81
CA PHE A 71 3.74 -12.81 13.99
C PHE A 71 4.85 -13.51 13.20
N ALA A 72 5.78 -12.77 12.59
CA ALA A 72 6.90 -13.38 11.88
C ALA A 72 7.75 -14.29 12.79
N LEU A 73 8.07 -13.84 14.00
CA LEU A 73 8.82 -14.65 14.97
C LEU A 73 8.05 -15.93 15.36
N GLU A 74 6.74 -15.81 15.61
CA GLU A 74 5.87 -16.97 15.89
C GLU A 74 5.79 -17.96 14.72
N GLN A 75 5.94 -17.46 13.48
CA GLN A 75 5.98 -18.26 12.27
C GLN A 75 7.36 -18.90 11.98
N GLY A 76 8.35 -18.65 12.83
CA GLY A 76 9.70 -19.22 12.77
C GLY A 76 10.67 -18.46 11.87
N PHE A 77 10.43 -17.17 11.61
CA PHE A 77 11.42 -16.32 10.93
C PHE A 77 12.47 -15.84 11.93
N GLU A 78 13.74 -15.87 11.52
CA GLU A 78 14.86 -15.47 12.39
C GLU A 78 15.06 -13.94 12.36
N PRO A 79 15.16 -13.29 13.53
CA PRO A 79 15.44 -11.86 13.61
C PRO A 79 16.83 -11.57 13.06
N THR A 80 16.90 -10.67 12.08
CA THR A 80 18.13 -10.32 11.36
C THR A 80 18.24 -8.80 11.25
N ASN A 81 19.42 -8.25 11.58
CA ASN A 81 19.68 -6.84 11.34
C ASN A 81 19.74 -6.56 9.83
N LEU A 82 18.83 -5.72 9.34
CA LEU A 82 18.71 -5.37 7.93
C LEU A 82 19.61 -4.18 7.53
N LEU A 83 20.08 -3.40 8.50
CA LEU A 83 20.94 -2.24 8.25
C LEU A 83 22.36 -2.69 7.96
N THR A 84 22.74 -2.67 6.69
CA THR A 84 24.09 -3.02 6.25
C THR A 84 25.05 -1.84 6.42
N PRO A 85 26.38 -2.08 6.56
CA PRO A 85 27.35 -1.00 6.69
C PRO A 85 27.32 0.01 5.53
N ARG A 86 26.99 -0.47 4.32
CA ARG A 86 26.82 0.38 3.15
C ARG A 86 25.59 1.29 3.28
N ALA A 87 24.45 0.74 3.69
CA ALA A 87 23.23 1.51 3.90
C ALA A 87 23.40 2.53 5.04
N GLU A 88 24.06 2.13 6.12
CA GLU A 88 24.39 3.01 7.24
C GLU A 88 25.30 4.18 6.82
N ALA A 89 26.32 3.93 6.02
CA ALA A 89 27.19 4.99 5.49
C ALA A 89 26.40 5.97 4.60
N ALA A 90 25.55 5.46 3.70
CA ALA A 90 24.71 6.28 2.85
C ALA A 90 23.73 7.15 3.67
N TRP A 91 23.10 6.57 4.70
CA TRP A 91 22.22 7.28 5.62
C TRP A 91 22.94 8.39 6.39
N ARG A 92 24.15 8.13 6.89
CA ARG A 92 24.98 9.14 7.57
C ARG A 92 25.38 10.30 6.67
N GLU A 93 25.67 10.05 5.40
CA GLU A 93 25.93 11.12 4.44
C GLU A 93 24.66 11.94 4.15
N TRP A 94 23.51 11.27 4.02
CA TRP A 94 22.22 11.94 3.85
C TRP A 94 21.87 12.84 5.04
N LEU A 95 22.13 12.41 6.28
CA LEU A 95 21.87 13.21 7.49
C LEU A 95 22.58 14.58 7.49
N LYS A 96 23.71 14.72 6.78
CA LYS A 96 24.43 15.99 6.69
C LYS A 96 23.72 17.03 5.82
N THR A 97 22.92 16.57 4.85
CA THR A 97 22.27 17.40 3.83
C THR A 97 20.75 17.32 3.88
N ALA A 98 20.19 16.63 4.89
CA ALA A 98 18.76 16.38 5.05
C ALA A 98 17.98 17.69 5.25
N ASP A 99 17.53 18.30 4.14
CA ASP A 99 16.59 19.42 4.14
C ASP A 99 15.17 18.87 3.93
N TYR A 100 14.39 18.86 5.01
CA TYR A 100 13.04 18.31 5.03
C TYR A 100 12.00 19.37 4.65
N ALA A 101 12.09 19.87 3.42
CA ALA A 101 11.04 20.69 2.83
C ALA A 101 10.02 19.77 2.14
N PRO A 102 8.74 19.74 2.56
CA PRO A 102 7.72 18.94 1.90
C PRO A 102 7.55 19.46 0.47
N ARG A 103 8.06 18.69 -0.50
CA ARG A 103 7.81 18.96 -1.92
C ARG A 103 6.49 18.30 -2.29
N PRO A 104 5.60 18.98 -3.04
CA PRO A 104 4.47 18.33 -3.67
C PRO A 104 4.94 17.09 -4.44
N ASN A 105 4.09 16.06 -4.52
CA ASN A 105 4.40 14.85 -5.29
C ASN A 105 4.78 15.22 -6.74
N SER A 106 5.63 14.41 -7.37
CA SER A 106 6.08 14.65 -8.75
C SER A 106 4.91 14.75 -9.74
N GLU A 107 3.78 14.13 -9.44
CA GLU A 107 2.55 14.25 -10.23
C GLU A 107 2.09 15.72 -10.38
N ASN A 108 2.27 16.54 -9.34
CA ASN A 108 1.90 17.96 -9.38
C ASN A 108 2.85 18.80 -10.25
N THR A 109 4.11 18.35 -10.43
CA THR A 109 5.09 19.01 -11.32
C THR A 109 5.03 18.49 -12.75
N ASP A 110 4.73 17.21 -12.93
CA ASP A 110 4.77 16.52 -14.22
C ASP A 110 3.47 16.71 -15.03
N TRP A 111 2.33 16.88 -14.36
CA TRP A 111 1.05 17.19 -15.01
C TRP A 111 0.81 18.70 -15.20
N GLY A 112 1.36 19.53 -14.30
CA GLY A 112 1.20 20.99 -14.32
C GLY A 112 1.90 21.70 -15.47
N SER A 113 2.83 21.02 -16.15
CA SER A 113 3.58 21.57 -17.29
C SER A 113 2.91 21.32 -18.65
N GLN A 114 1.78 20.57 -18.71
CA GLN A 114 1.05 20.28 -19.96
C GLN A 114 -0.48 20.52 -19.90
N GLY A 115 -1.00 21.22 -18.89
CA GLY A 115 -2.43 21.56 -18.77
C GLY A 115 -2.71 23.07 -18.86
N PRO A 116 -3.87 23.51 -19.41
CA PRO A 116 -4.22 24.93 -19.40
C PRO A 116 -4.37 25.41 -17.95
N ALA A 117 -3.87 26.62 -17.66
CA ALA A 117 -3.81 27.22 -16.33
C ALA A 117 -5.08 26.96 -15.49
N MET A 118 -4.88 26.44 -14.28
CA MET A 118 -5.94 26.23 -13.29
C MET A 118 -6.64 27.58 -13.05
N ARG A 119 -7.93 27.66 -13.41
CA ARG A 119 -8.73 28.88 -13.18
C ARG A 119 -8.87 29.09 -11.67
N PRO A 120 -8.80 30.33 -11.17
CA PRO A 120 -8.93 30.60 -9.74
C PRO A 120 -10.28 30.09 -9.22
N ALA A 121 -10.28 29.56 -7.98
CA ALA A 121 -11.34 28.79 -7.34
C ALA A 121 -12.68 29.53 -7.07
N GLY A 122 -12.98 30.59 -7.82
CA GLY A 122 -14.17 31.44 -7.65
C GLY A 122 -15.14 31.47 -8.82
N ASP A 123 -14.82 30.93 -10.01
CA ASP A 123 -15.71 31.04 -11.18
C ASP A 123 -16.50 29.75 -11.46
N ARG A 124 -17.63 29.58 -10.77
CA ARG A 124 -18.60 28.48 -11.01
C ARG A 124 -19.57 28.78 -12.17
N ARG A 125 -19.09 29.35 -13.27
CA ARG A 125 -19.88 29.42 -14.52
C ARG A 125 -19.29 28.46 -15.54
N GLY A 126 -19.75 27.21 -15.49
CA GLY A 126 -19.56 26.26 -16.59
C GLY A 126 -20.44 26.64 -17.80
N PRO A 127 -20.06 26.23 -19.01
CA PRO A 127 -20.83 26.55 -20.22
C PRO A 127 -22.17 25.81 -20.20
N ALA A 128 -23.25 26.54 -20.46
CA ALA A 128 -24.60 26.01 -20.53
C ALA A 128 -24.77 25.11 -21.77
N HIS A 129 -24.56 23.80 -21.62
CA HIS A 129 -25.07 22.82 -22.58
C HIS A 129 -26.46 22.36 -22.13
N GLY A 130 -27.49 22.91 -22.79
CA GLY A 130 -28.88 22.55 -22.58
C GLY A 130 -29.16 21.09 -22.94
N ARG A 131 -29.55 20.30 -21.93
CA ARG A 131 -30.16 18.98 -22.13
C ARG A 131 -31.62 19.16 -22.57
N ARG A 132 -31.94 18.87 -23.83
CA ARG A 132 -33.31 18.56 -24.24
C ARG A 132 -33.65 17.16 -23.73
N LEU A 133 -34.58 17.09 -22.77
CA LEU A 133 -35.22 15.85 -22.36
C LEU A 133 -36.27 15.48 -23.41
N HIS A 134 -36.06 14.37 -24.12
CA HIS A 134 -37.10 13.75 -24.92
C HIS A 134 -37.89 12.80 -24.03
N HIS A 135 -39.15 13.14 -23.82
CA HIS A 135 -40.15 12.32 -23.15
C HIS A 135 -40.73 11.36 -24.18
N LEU A 136 -40.62 10.05 -23.95
CA LEU A 136 -41.46 9.02 -24.59
C LEU A 136 -41.68 7.93 -23.54
N GLY A 137 -42.96 7.68 -23.24
CA GLY A 137 -43.42 6.86 -22.14
C GLY A 137 -43.64 5.39 -22.48
N ASP A 138 -44.18 4.74 -21.46
CA ASP A 138 -45.00 3.53 -21.43
C ASP A 138 -44.38 2.15 -21.66
N GLY A 139 -44.41 1.37 -20.58
CA GLY A 139 -44.78 -0.05 -20.60
C GLY A 139 -43.61 -1.05 -20.65
N LEU A 140 -43.42 -1.80 -19.56
CA LEU A 140 -43.81 -3.22 -19.44
C LEU A 140 -43.12 -3.86 -18.22
N GLN A 141 -43.92 -4.51 -17.38
CA GLN A 141 -43.52 -5.38 -16.27
C GLN A 141 -42.85 -6.65 -16.82
N ASP A 142 -41.81 -7.18 -16.17
CA ASP A 142 -41.89 -8.55 -15.65
C ASP A 142 -40.77 -8.88 -14.65
N ALA A 143 -41.13 -9.70 -13.66
CA ALA A 143 -40.29 -10.22 -12.59
C ALA A 143 -39.54 -11.50 -13.03
N ARG A 144 -38.46 -11.88 -12.32
CA ARG A 144 -38.11 -13.24 -11.80
C ARG A 144 -36.64 -13.35 -11.34
N PRO A 145 -36.28 -14.34 -10.47
CA PRO A 145 -35.58 -14.05 -9.22
C PRO A 145 -34.22 -14.76 -9.00
N GLY A 146 -33.48 -14.31 -7.98
CA GLY A 146 -32.76 -15.21 -7.05
C GLY A 146 -31.24 -15.34 -7.19
N ARG A 147 -30.48 -14.57 -6.39
CA ARG A 147 -29.25 -15.05 -5.72
C ARG A 147 -29.19 -14.46 -4.31
N ARG A 148 -29.19 -15.32 -3.29
CA ARG A 148 -29.01 -14.94 -1.88
C ARG A 148 -27.58 -14.42 -1.68
N GLN A 149 -27.43 -13.26 -1.03
CA GLN A 149 -26.15 -12.85 -0.47
C GLN A 149 -25.87 -13.67 0.79
N PRO A 150 -24.64 -14.18 1.00
CA PRO A 150 -24.29 -14.84 2.25
C PRO A 150 -24.14 -13.81 3.39
N ASP A 151 -24.74 -14.13 4.53
CA ASP A 151 -24.76 -13.32 5.75
C ASP A 151 -23.38 -13.31 6.43
N HIS A 152 -22.76 -12.13 6.51
CA HIS A 152 -21.44 -11.95 7.13
C HIS A 152 -21.48 -11.85 8.67
N ARG A 153 -22.63 -12.04 9.32
CA ARG A 153 -22.71 -12.06 10.79
C ARG A 153 -22.43 -13.46 11.33
N ARG A 154 -21.14 -13.80 11.48
CA ARG A 154 -20.56 -14.72 12.51
C ARG A 154 -19.17 -15.17 12.06
N ARG A 155 -18.13 -14.43 12.43
CA ARG A 155 -16.80 -15.02 12.65
C ARG A 155 -16.24 -14.49 13.97
N PRO A 156 -15.68 -15.35 14.83
CA PRO A 156 -15.15 -14.94 16.12
C PRO A 156 -13.94 -14.03 15.91
N VAL A 157 -13.95 -12.91 16.62
CA VAL A 157 -12.80 -12.01 16.77
C VAL A 157 -11.78 -12.77 17.61
N CYS A 158 -10.59 -13.03 17.06
CA CYS A 158 -9.47 -13.52 17.85
C CYS A 158 -9.10 -12.45 18.89
N ARG A 159 -9.02 -12.87 20.15
CA ARG A 159 -8.36 -12.15 21.23
C ARG A 159 -6.85 -12.21 21.05
#